data_AF-A0A379WEW8-F1
#
_entry.id   AF-A0A379WEW8-F1
#
_cell.length_a   1.000
_cell.length_b   1.000
_cell.length_c   1.000
_cell.angle_alpha   90.00
_cell.angle_beta   90.00
_cell.angle_gamma   90.00
#
_symmetry.space_group_name_H-M   'P 1'
#
loop_
_entity.id
_entity.type
_entity.pdbx_description
1 polymer ?
#
loop_
_entity_poly.entity_id
_entity_poly.type
_entity_poly.pdbx_seq_one_letter_code
_entity_poly.pdbx_strand_id
1 'polypeptide(L)'
;MHRTSVNGGSRLLVDVGDEANVPISGYSTPVYTNAFGKAVIVDVNDYYRNQVKIDITQLPEDAEAILSIAQATLTEGAIGYRRMEVLSGKKAMGSIRLRDGGTPPFGAEVYNSRQQQLGIVGEDGSVYLIGINPGERLQVTWEGKTQCEAALPDPLPGDLFSGLLLPCIGDASSPEATQPERNHYSSFIRSGGRLRRNPKRSLLVIQHIDSGNRIHDVIKTL
;
A
#
# COMPACT_ATOMS: atom_id res chain seq x y z
N MET A 1 1.32 26.65 -22.52
CA MET A 1 1.22 26.50 -23.99
C MET A 1 0.92 25.04 -24.30
N HIS A 2 -0.27 24.71 -24.82
CA HIS A 2 -0.62 23.33 -25.19
C HIS A 2 -0.58 23.22 -26.72
N ARG A 3 0.07 22.18 -27.26
CA ARG A 3 0.14 21.94 -28.70
C ARG A 3 -1.20 21.40 -29.21
N THR A 4 -1.71 21.96 -30.30
CA THR A 4 -2.85 21.42 -31.06
C THR A 4 -2.28 20.80 -32.32
N SER A 5 -2.40 19.47 -32.49
CA SER A 5 -1.87 18.76 -33.66
C SER A 5 -2.84 18.84 -34.83
N VAL A 6 -4.13 18.57 -34.64
CA VAL A 6 -5.19 18.77 -35.65
C VAL A 6 -6.51 18.98 -34.91
N ASN A 7 -7.39 19.88 -35.37
CA ASN A 7 -8.75 19.97 -34.81
C ASN A 7 -9.52 18.68 -35.16
N GLY A 8 -10.03 17.97 -34.15
CA GLY A 8 -10.72 16.70 -34.31
C GLY A 8 -9.84 15.44 -34.23
N GLY A 9 -8.52 15.57 -34.14
CA GLY A 9 -7.63 14.41 -33.97
C GLY A 9 -7.79 13.74 -32.61
N SER A 10 -7.57 12.42 -32.57
CA SER A 10 -7.53 11.67 -31.32
C SER A 10 -6.43 12.16 -30.39
N ARG A 11 -6.62 11.92 -29.10
CA ARG A 11 -5.65 12.27 -28.06
C ARG A 11 -5.50 11.12 -27.08
N LEU A 12 -4.33 10.99 -26.47
CA LEU A 12 -4.07 10.02 -25.43
C LEU A 12 -3.64 10.74 -24.16
N LEU A 13 -4.44 10.60 -23.10
CA LEU A 13 -4.05 10.97 -21.75
C LEU A 13 -3.22 9.83 -21.16
N VAL A 14 -1.99 10.15 -20.77
CA VAL A 14 -1.08 9.27 -20.07
C VAL A 14 -1.02 9.68 -18.60
N ASP A 15 -1.17 8.70 -17.72
CA ASP A 15 -1.08 8.84 -16.26
C ASP A 15 0.09 7.98 -15.75
N VAL A 16 1.05 8.59 -15.07
CA VAL A 16 2.21 7.91 -14.45
C VAL A 16 2.16 7.87 -12.92
N GLY A 17 0.97 8.01 -12.34
CA GLY A 17 0.80 8.23 -10.90
C GLY A 17 1.08 9.69 -10.55
N ASP A 18 1.88 9.91 -9.50
CA ASP A 18 2.20 11.25 -8.98
C ASP A 18 3.56 11.77 -9.46
N GLU A 19 4.16 11.12 -10.47
CA GLU A 19 5.52 11.40 -10.90
C GLU A 19 5.61 12.49 -11.97
N ALA A 20 6.18 13.62 -11.59
CA ALA A 20 6.33 14.79 -12.45
C ALA A 20 7.55 14.69 -13.38
N ASN A 21 7.51 15.43 -14.49
CA ASN A 21 8.61 15.53 -15.46
C ASN A 21 9.07 14.19 -16.05
N VAL A 22 8.20 13.19 -16.09
CA VAL A 22 8.48 11.91 -16.76
C VAL A 22 8.40 12.13 -18.28
N PRO A 23 9.47 11.83 -19.05
CA PRO A 23 9.48 12.00 -20.49
C PRO A 23 8.69 10.88 -21.16
N ILE A 24 7.60 11.24 -21.83
CA ILE A 24 6.77 10.32 -22.61
C ILE A 24 7.03 10.55 -24.10
N SER A 25 7.65 9.55 -24.73
CA SER A 25 7.91 9.49 -26.16
C SER A 25 6.73 8.86 -26.90
N GLY A 26 6.18 9.60 -27.86
CA GLY A 26 5.18 9.13 -28.81
C GLY A 26 5.79 8.98 -30.21
N TYR A 27 5.13 9.58 -31.20
CA TYR A 27 5.60 9.62 -32.59
C TYR A 27 6.44 10.87 -32.90
N SER A 28 6.32 11.91 -32.07
CA SER A 28 7.04 13.18 -32.21
C SER A 28 7.94 13.47 -30.99
N THR A 29 8.23 14.74 -30.75
CA THR A 29 9.03 15.19 -29.61
C THR A 29 8.43 14.72 -28.28
N PRO A 30 9.25 14.27 -27.31
CA PRO A 30 8.76 13.84 -26.01
C PRO A 30 7.89 14.90 -25.31
N VAL A 31 6.80 14.44 -24.70
CA VAL A 31 5.92 15.24 -23.84
C VAL A 31 6.20 14.87 -22.39
N TYR A 32 6.36 15.87 -21.54
CA TYR A 32 6.65 15.66 -20.12
C TYR A 32 5.36 15.67 -19.30
N THR A 33 5.32 14.81 -18.27
CA THR A 33 4.22 14.83 -17.31
C THR A 33 4.25 16.09 -16.45
N ASN A 34 3.07 16.61 -16.13
CA ASN A 34 2.93 17.76 -15.23
C ASN A 34 3.18 17.36 -13.76
N ALA A 35 3.02 18.31 -12.83
CA ALA A 35 3.18 18.10 -11.39
C ALA A 35 2.26 17.02 -10.78
N PHE A 36 1.25 16.56 -11.51
CA PHE A 36 0.33 15.50 -11.09
C PHE A 36 0.57 14.19 -11.85
N GLY A 37 1.71 14.06 -12.54
CA GLY A 37 2.05 12.87 -13.32
C GLY A 37 1.15 12.63 -14.53
N LYS A 38 0.62 13.68 -15.16
CA LYS A 38 -0.25 13.56 -16.34
C LYS A 38 0.37 14.21 -17.57
N ALA A 39 0.26 13.55 -18.72
CA ALA A 39 0.68 14.05 -20.02
C ALA A 39 -0.39 13.80 -21.09
N VAL A 40 -0.58 14.75 -22.00
CA VAL A 40 -1.51 14.58 -23.14
C VAL A 40 -0.70 14.51 -24.42
N ILE A 41 -0.89 13.40 -25.14
CA ILE A 41 -0.27 13.12 -26.43
C ILE A 41 -1.31 13.38 -27.51
N VAL A 42 -0.95 14.21 -28.49
CA VAL A 42 -1.88 14.77 -29.48
C VAL A 42 -1.62 14.28 -30.91
N ASP A 43 -0.57 13.50 -31.10
CA ASP A 43 -0.08 12.94 -32.36
C ASP A 43 -0.33 11.42 -32.42
N VAL A 44 -1.58 11.02 -32.13
CA VAL A 44 -2.02 9.62 -32.22
C VAL A 44 -2.87 9.43 -33.48
N ASN A 45 -2.64 8.30 -34.16
CA ASN A 45 -3.32 7.91 -35.38
C ASN A 45 -4.65 7.20 -35.08
N ASP A 46 -5.70 7.59 -35.80
CA ASP A 46 -7.03 6.98 -35.69
C ASP A 46 -7.05 5.59 -36.32
N TYR A 47 -7.73 4.63 -35.70
CA TYR A 47 -7.87 3.24 -36.11
C TYR A 47 -6.56 2.43 -36.18
N TYR A 48 -5.43 3.03 -35.84
CA TYR A 48 -4.13 2.36 -35.75
C TYR A 48 -3.74 2.09 -34.30
N ARG A 49 -2.86 1.09 -34.13
CA ARG A 49 -2.23 0.82 -32.85
C ARG A 49 -1.19 1.91 -32.57
N ASN A 50 -1.52 2.80 -31.65
CA ASN A 50 -0.61 3.81 -31.13
C ASN A 50 0.24 3.22 -30.02
N GLN A 51 1.54 3.51 -30.04
CA GLN A 51 2.46 3.12 -28.99
C GLN A 51 3.06 4.37 -28.35
N VAL A 52 3.03 4.42 -27.03
CA VAL A 52 3.69 5.46 -26.25
C VAL A 52 4.65 4.82 -25.26
N LYS A 53 5.77 5.48 -25.02
CA LYS A 53 6.87 4.92 -24.24
C LYS A 53 7.39 5.93 -23.24
N ILE A 54 7.78 5.47 -22.06
CA ILE A 54 8.59 6.27 -21.14
C ILE A 54 10.04 6.19 -21.63
N ASP A 55 10.69 7.34 -21.82
CA ASP A 55 12.11 7.36 -22.15
C ASP A 55 12.94 7.10 -20.89
N ILE A 56 13.27 5.83 -20.67
CA ILE A 56 14.06 5.37 -19.50
C ILE A 56 15.45 6.03 -19.47
N THR A 57 16.01 6.44 -20.61
CA THR A 57 17.34 7.06 -20.66
C THR A 57 17.36 8.48 -20.12
N GLN A 58 16.18 9.12 -20.04
CA GLN A 58 15.99 10.47 -19.53
C GLN A 58 15.21 10.49 -18.21
N LEU A 59 14.94 9.32 -17.61
CA LEU A 59 14.38 9.25 -16.27
C LEU A 59 15.42 9.73 -15.23
N PRO A 60 14.96 10.35 -14.13
CA PRO A 60 15.79 10.56 -12.95
C PRO A 60 16.46 9.26 -12.48
N GLU A 61 17.66 9.35 -11.90
CA GLU A 61 18.41 8.19 -11.40
C GLU A 61 17.63 7.41 -10.31
N ASP A 62 16.83 8.15 -9.54
CA ASP A 62 15.93 7.67 -8.51
C ASP A 62 14.51 7.41 -9.04
N ALA A 63 14.34 7.12 -10.33
CA ALA A 63 13.06 6.69 -10.88
C ALA A 63 13.21 5.40 -11.70
N GLU A 64 12.18 4.55 -11.67
CA GLU A 64 12.11 3.31 -12.44
C GLU A 64 10.70 3.15 -13.04
N ALA A 65 10.62 2.76 -14.31
CA ALA A 65 9.35 2.45 -14.96
C ALA A 65 9.11 0.94 -14.97
N ILE A 66 8.04 0.47 -14.32
CA ILE A 66 7.70 -0.98 -14.29
C ILE A 66 7.34 -1.45 -15.70
N LEU A 67 6.49 -0.68 -16.39
CA LEU A 67 6.14 -0.87 -17.78
C LEU A 67 6.41 0.43 -18.53
N SER A 68 7.44 0.41 -19.36
CA SER A 68 7.86 1.58 -20.14
C SER A 68 7.09 1.76 -21.43
N ILE A 69 6.13 0.88 -21.76
CA ILE A 69 5.42 0.89 -23.03
C ILE A 69 3.92 0.67 -22.78
N ALA A 70 3.09 1.58 -23.31
CA ALA A 70 1.65 1.41 -23.38
C ALA A 70 1.16 1.51 -24.83
N GLN A 71 0.10 0.77 -25.15
CA GLN A 71 -0.49 0.74 -26.49
C GLN A 71 -2.00 1.01 -26.46
N ALA A 72 -2.50 1.76 -27.44
CA ALA A 72 -3.92 2.08 -27.57
C ALA A 72 -4.34 2.18 -29.04
N THR A 73 -5.50 1.64 -29.37
CA THR A 73 -6.17 1.91 -30.65
C THR A 73 -7.34 2.83 -30.36
N LEU A 74 -7.40 3.96 -31.04
CA LEU A 74 -8.39 5.02 -30.82
C LEU A 74 -9.23 5.18 -32.08
N THR A 75 -10.54 5.38 -31.94
CA THR A 75 -11.40 5.80 -33.05
C THR A 75 -11.24 7.29 -33.27
N GLU A 76 -11.64 7.80 -34.44
CA GLU A 76 -11.59 9.24 -34.74
C GLU A 76 -12.22 10.09 -33.63
N GLY A 77 -11.51 11.14 -33.22
CA GLY A 77 -11.92 12.07 -32.17
C GLY A 77 -11.91 11.51 -30.75
N ALA A 78 -11.46 10.28 -30.52
CA ALA A 78 -11.46 9.68 -29.19
C ALA A 78 -10.37 10.27 -28.28
N ILE A 79 -10.65 10.28 -26.97
CA ILE A 79 -9.67 10.56 -25.94
C ILE A 79 -9.38 9.24 -25.23
N GLY A 80 -8.23 8.67 -25.54
CA GLY A 80 -7.73 7.48 -24.86
C GLY A 80 -7.19 7.81 -23.47
N TYR A 81 -7.20 6.81 -22.59
CA TYR A 81 -6.53 6.84 -21.31
C TYR A 81 -5.61 5.64 -21.16
N ARG A 82 -4.37 5.89 -20.74
CA ARG A 82 -3.40 4.85 -20.40
C ARG A 82 -2.66 5.20 -19.12
N ARG A 83 -2.64 4.26 -18.19
CA ARG A 83 -1.84 4.32 -16.99
C ARG A 83 -0.54 3.54 -17.21
N MET A 84 0.57 4.15 -16.84
CA MET A 84 1.87 3.52 -16.70
C MET A 84 2.31 3.72 -15.26
N GLU A 85 3.17 2.84 -14.74
CA GLU A 85 3.63 2.93 -13.37
C GLU A 85 5.10 3.30 -13.35
N VAL A 86 5.38 4.44 -12.72
CA VAL A 86 6.72 4.92 -12.41
C VAL A 86 6.85 4.95 -10.90
N LEU A 87 7.96 4.41 -10.43
CA LEU A 87 8.32 4.37 -9.02
C LEU A 87 9.50 5.31 -8.80
N SER A 88 9.29 6.34 -7.98
CA SER A 88 10.36 7.23 -7.54
C SER A 88 10.87 6.84 -6.16
N GLY A 89 12.19 6.82 -6.02
CA GLY A 89 12.94 6.44 -4.84
C GLY A 89 14.22 5.69 -5.19
N LYS A 90 14.95 5.26 -4.16
CA LYS A 90 16.22 4.55 -4.33
C LYS A 90 15.99 3.09 -4.74
N LYS A 91 17.07 2.44 -5.18
CA LYS A 91 17.12 1.01 -5.49
C LYS A 91 17.98 0.31 -4.44
N ALA A 92 17.57 -0.87 -4.00
CA ALA A 92 18.28 -1.62 -2.97
C ALA A 92 18.17 -3.14 -3.17
N MET A 93 19.17 -3.86 -2.67
CA MET A 93 19.13 -5.31 -2.51
C MET A 93 19.10 -5.64 -1.03
N GLY A 94 18.14 -6.47 -0.62
CA GLY A 94 17.96 -6.87 0.77
C GLY A 94 17.64 -8.34 0.95
N SER A 95 17.53 -8.75 2.21
CA SER A 95 17.02 -10.06 2.62
C SER A 95 15.93 -9.85 3.68
N ILE A 96 14.74 -10.38 3.42
CA ILE A 96 13.61 -10.35 4.33
C ILE A 96 13.68 -11.58 5.24
N ARG A 97 13.60 -11.36 6.55
CA ARG A 97 13.60 -12.42 7.56
C ARG A 97 12.35 -12.38 8.40
N LEU A 98 11.71 -13.53 8.54
CA LEU A 98 10.56 -13.73 9.42
C LEU A 98 11.01 -13.80 10.88
N ARG A 99 10.08 -13.61 11.82
CA ARG A 99 10.36 -13.67 13.26
C ARG A 99 10.86 -15.02 13.76
N ASP A 100 10.44 -16.10 13.08
CA ASP A 100 10.86 -17.47 13.35
C ASP A 100 12.27 -17.79 12.81
N GLY A 101 12.94 -16.82 12.17
CA GLY A 101 14.24 -16.99 11.52
C GLY A 101 14.14 -17.53 10.09
N GLY A 102 12.92 -17.86 9.63
CA GLY A 102 12.64 -18.27 8.27
C GLY A 102 12.71 -17.11 7.27
N THR A 103 12.44 -17.43 6.02
CA THR A 103 12.38 -16.48 4.90
C THR A 103 11.00 -16.55 4.26
N PRO A 104 10.46 -15.44 3.73
CA PRO A 104 9.27 -15.51 2.90
C PRO A 104 9.49 -16.44 1.69
N PRO A 105 8.43 -17.04 1.15
CA PRO A 105 8.54 -17.91 -0.01
C PRO A 105 8.99 -17.12 -1.25
N PHE A 106 9.64 -17.82 -2.18
CA PHE A 106 9.92 -17.29 -3.51
C PHE A 106 8.62 -16.82 -4.17
N GLY A 107 8.66 -15.64 -4.81
CA GLY A 107 7.50 -15.04 -5.45
C GLY A 107 6.60 -14.24 -4.51
N ALA A 108 6.94 -14.12 -3.21
CA ALA A 108 6.25 -13.15 -2.36
C ALA A 108 6.46 -11.73 -2.89
N GLU A 109 5.41 -10.93 -2.86
CA GLU A 109 5.40 -9.58 -3.41
C GLU A 109 5.58 -8.56 -2.30
N VAL A 110 6.36 -7.51 -2.57
CA VAL A 110 6.60 -6.42 -1.62
C VAL A 110 5.94 -5.15 -2.12
N TYR A 111 5.06 -4.58 -1.31
CA TYR A 111 4.28 -3.38 -1.63
C TYR A 111 4.62 -2.23 -0.70
N ASN A 112 4.47 -0.99 -1.16
CA ASN A 112 4.43 0.17 -0.27
C ASN A 112 3.00 0.47 0.23
N SER A 113 2.89 1.52 1.05
CA SER A 113 1.60 2.04 1.54
C SER A 113 0.67 2.53 0.42
N ARG A 114 1.23 2.90 -0.75
CA ARG A 114 0.48 3.31 -1.95
C ARG A 114 0.01 2.11 -2.80
N GLN A 115 0.20 0.87 -2.33
CA GLN A 115 -0.12 -0.36 -3.05
C GLN A 115 0.63 -0.50 -4.39
N GLN A 116 1.82 0.11 -4.49
CA GLN A 116 2.73 -0.09 -5.61
C GLN A 116 3.68 -1.24 -5.27
N GLN A 117 3.86 -2.16 -6.21
CA GLN A 117 4.78 -3.27 -6.05
C GLN A 117 6.22 -2.77 -6.21
N LEU A 118 7.00 -2.85 -5.13
CA LEU A 118 8.39 -2.40 -5.07
C LEU A 118 9.38 -3.52 -5.40
N GLY A 119 8.97 -4.78 -5.30
CA GLY A 119 9.84 -5.92 -5.56
C GLY A 119 9.16 -7.27 -5.43
N ILE A 120 9.91 -8.33 -5.78
CA ILE A 120 9.53 -9.72 -5.60
C ILE A 120 10.65 -10.41 -4.83
N VAL A 121 10.27 -11.24 -3.85
CA VAL A 121 11.19 -12.05 -3.06
C VAL A 121 11.71 -13.21 -3.90
N GLY A 122 13.01 -13.30 -4.04
CA GLY A 122 13.74 -14.39 -4.66
C GLY A 122 14.09 -15.52 -3.68
N GLU A 123 15.15 -16.26 -4.00
CA GLU A 123 15.65 -17.35 -3.15
C GLU A 123 16.22 -16.81 -1.83
N ASP A 124 16.14 -17.61 -0.77
CA ASP A 124 16.64 -17.29 0.58
C ASP A 124 16.13 -15.94 1.15
N GLY A 125 14.94 -15.52 0.73
CA GLY A 125 14.34 -14.25 1.15
C GLY A 125 15.01 -13.02 0.56
N SER A 126 15.88 -13.17 -0.45
CA SER A 126 16.49 -12.04 -1.16
C SER A 126 15.41 -11.20 -1.86
N VAL A 127 15.59 -9.88 -1.94
CA VAL A 127 14.63 -9.01 -2.63
C VAL A 127 15.36 -7.83 -3.26
N TYR A 128 15.04 -7.58 -4.53
CA TYR A 128 15.41 -6.35 -5.22
C TYR A 128 14.25 -5.36 -5.11
N LEU A 129 14.52 -4.22 -4.47
CA LEU A 129 13.55 -3.17 -4.22
C LEU A 129 13.85 -1.95 -5.09
N ILE A 130 12.81 -1.37 -5.67
CA ILE A 130 12.86 -0.15 -6.47
C ILE A 130 11.87 0.88 -5.93
N GLY A 131 12.20 2.17 -6.06
CA GLY A 131 11.31 3.24 -5.62
C GLY A 131 11.14 3.33 -4.10
N ILE A 132 12.18 2.97 -3.32
CA ILE A 132 12.10 2.99 -1.86
C ILE A 132 12.51 4.34 -1.26
N ASN A 133 11.84 4.72 -0.18
CA ASN A 133 12.10 5.94 0.57
C ASN A 133 12.52 5.64 2.03
N PRO A 134 13.34 6.49 2.66
CA PRO A 134 13.71 6.34 4.07
C PRO A 134 12.46 6.27 4.97
N GLY A 135 12.48 5.35 5.95
CA GLY A 135 11.39 5.18 6.91
C GLY A 135 10.09 4.60 6.34
N GLU A 136 10.07 4.22 5.07
CA GLU A 136 8.89 3.65 4.42
C GLU A 136 8.59 2.24 4.95
N ARG A 137 7.29 1.94 5.11
CA ARG A 137 6.80 0.62 5.50
C ARG A 137 6.44 -0.20 4.27
N LEU A 138 6.88 -1.44 4.28
CA LEU A 138 6.73 -2.42 3.23
C LEU A 138 5.76 -3.51 3.69
N GLN A 139 4.80 -3.86 2.86
CA GLN A 139 3.88 -4.96 3.08
C GLN A 139 4.34 -6.16 2.25
N VAL A 140 4.60 -7.28 2.90
CA VAL A 140 5.00 -8.52 2.23
C VAL A 140 3.78 -9.42 2.12
N THR A 141 3.40 -9.73 0.88
CA THR A 141 2.18 -10.43 0.53
C THR A 141 2.52 -11.73 -0.20
N TRP A 142 1.92 -12.84 0.26
CA TRP A 142 1.91 -14.10 -0.47
C TRP A 142 0.60 -14.83 -0.17
N GLU A 143 0.22 -15.79 -1.03
CA GLU A 143 -1.08 -16.48 -0.96
C GLU A 143 -2.29 -15.50 -0.96
N GLY A 144 -2.12 -14.33 -1.58
CA GLY A 144 -3.16 -13.30 -1.68
C GLY A 144 -3.46 -12.57 -0.37
N LYS A 145 -2.60 -12.69 0.66
CA LYS A 145 -2.74 -11.97 1.94
C LYS A 145 -1.44 -11.29 2.31
N THR A 146 -1.55 -10.13 2.96
CA THR A 146 -0.40 -9.51 3.63
C THR A 146 -0.12 -10.26 4.90
N GLN A 147 1.10 -10.77 5.01
CA GLN A 147 1.49 -11.74 6.03
C GLN A 147 2.42 -11.10 7.06
N CYS A 148 3.22 -10.12 6.63
CA CYS A 148 4.07 -9.36 7.52
C CYS A 148 4.40 -7.98 6.94
N GLU A 149 4.86 -7.08 7.80
CA GLU A 149 5.35 -5.75 7.43
C GLU A 149 6.83 -5.60 7.76
N ALA A 150 7.61 -5.00 6.85
CA ALA A 150 8.99 -4.62 7.09
C ALA A 150 9.12 -3.09 7.08
N ALA A 151 10.09 -2.56 7.82
CA ALA A 151 10.37 -1.12 7.85
C ALA A 151 11.75 -0.84 7.28
N LEU A 152 11.84 0.16 6.40
CA LEU A 152 13.11 0.66 5.90
C LEU A 152 13.76 1.58 6.95
N PRO A 153 15.09 1.55 7.11
CA PRO A 153 15.79 2.45 8.02
C PRO A 153 15.66 3.91 7.56
N ASP A 154 15.69 4.83 8.53
CA ASP A 154 15.77 6.26 8.30
C ASP A 154 16.94 6.84 9.11
N PRO A 155 18.05 7.27 8.46
CA PRO A 155 18.25 7.35 7.02
C PRO A 155 18.58 5.98 6.38
N LEU A 156 18.31 5.88 5.08
CA LEU A 156 18.79 4.75 4.27
C LEU A 156 20.33 4.69 4.29
N PRO A 157 20.95 3.51 4.49
CA PRO A 157 22.39 3.37 4.48
C PRO A 157 22.98 3.76 3.11
N GLY A 158 24.24 4.21 3.10
CA GLY A 158 24.91 4.66 1.88
C GLY A 158 25.17 3.54 0.87
N ASP A 159 25.34 2.30 1.34
CA ASP A 159 25.42 1.11 0.50
C ASP A 159 24.11 0.32 0.59
N LEU A 160 23.27 0.50 -0.43
CA LEU A 160 21.96 -0.15 -0.54
C LEU A 160 22.03 -1.52 -1.22
N PHE A 161 23.20 -1.94 -1.70
CA PHE A 161 23.39 -3.21 -2.41
C PHE A 161 24.17 -4.24 -1.59
N SER A 162 24.79 -3.84 -0.48
CA SER A 162 25.51 -4.74 0.44
C SER A 162 24.62 -5.62 1.33
N GLY A 163 23.33 -5.78 1.02
CA GLY A 163 22.42 -6.69 1.72
C GLY A 163 21.71 -6.06 2.91
N LEU A 164 20.70 -5.23 2.64
CA LEU A 164 19.81 -4.67 3.64
C LEU A 164 18.99 -5.76 4.34
N LEU A 165 19.18 -5.95 5.64
CA LEU A 165 18.39 -6.91 6.42
C LEU A 165 17.05 -6.28 6.83
N LEU A 166 15.96 -6.89 6.39
CA LEU A 166 14.59 -6.42 6.64
C LEU A 166 13.85 -7.41 7.54
N PRO A 167 13.81 -7.18 8.87
CA PRO A 167 13.02 -8.01 9.76
C PRO A 167 11.53 -7.78 9.49
N CYS A 168 10.81 -8.84 9.20
CA CYS A 168 9.38 -8.82 9.00
C CYS A 168 8.66 -8.97 10.34
N ILE A 169 7.80 -8.00 10.63
CA ILE A 169 7.02 -7.89 11.86
C ILE A 169 5.55 -8.11 11.46
N GLY A 170 4.96 -9.18 11.96
CA GLY A 170 3.60 -9.60 11.61
C GLY A 170 3.59 -11.10 11.36
N ASP A 171 2.66 -11.80 12.00
CA ASP A 171 2.62 -13.25 11.99
C ASP A 171 1.78 -13.73 10.80
N ALA A 172 2.42 -14.44 9.88
CA ALA A 172 1.75 -15.36 8.96
C ALA A 172 1.12 -16.57 9.68
N SER A 173 1.34 -16.69 10.99
CA SER A 173 0.89 -17.78 11.85
C SER A 173 0.18 -17.25 13.11
N SER A 174 -0.89 -16.48 12.92
CA SER A 174 -1.98 -16.46 13.91
C SER A 174 -3.32 -16.67 13.19
N PRO A 175 -3.79 -17.93 13.05
CA PRO A 175 -5.22 -18.13 13.09
C PRO A 175 -5.68 -17.72 14.49
N GLU A 176 -6.83 -17.05 14.56
CA GLU A 176 -7.49 -16.74 15.83
C GLU A 176 -6.70 -15.73 16.71
N ALA A 177 -7.00 -14.45 16.53
CA ALA A 177 -7.17 -13.63 17.73
C ALA A 177 -8.28 -14.29 18.54
N THR A 178 -7.91 -15.22 19.44
CA THR A 178 -8.79 -15.76 20.46
C THR A 178 -9.29 -14.56 21.24
N GLN A 179 -10.50 -14.10 20.88
CA GLN A 179 -11.30 -13.30 21.77
C GLN A 179 -11.34 -14.05 23.09
N PRO A 180 -11.01 -13.42 24.23
CA PRO A 180 -11.31 -14.05 25.50
C PRO A 180 -12.80 -14.34 25.47
N GLU A 181 -13.16 -15.64 25.50
CA GLU A 181 -14.55 -16.08 25.52
C GLU A 181 -15.26 -15.26 26.58
N ARG A 182 -16.15 -14.37 26.14
CA ARG A 182 -17.01 -13.58 27.02
C ARG A 182 -18.15 -14.46 27.51
N ASN A 183 -17.84 -15.64 28.02
CA ASN A 183 -18.78 -16.58 28.64
C ASN A 183 -18.97 -16.22 30.12
N HIS A 184 -19.55 -15.05 30.39
CA HIS A 184 -20.02 -14.73 31.74
C HIS A 184 -21.13 -13.66 31.79
N TYR A 185 -22.10 -13.73 30.88
CA TYR A 185 -23.25 -12.80 30.93
C TYR A 185 -24.60 -13.40 30.50
N SER A 186 -24.83 -14.69 30.70
CA SER A 186 -26.18 -15.28 30.50
C SER A 186 -26.89 -15.76 31.78
N SER A 187 -26.28 -15.64 32.97
CA SER A 187 -26.91 -16.11 34.21
C SER A 187 -27.76 -15.07 34.94
N PHE A 188 -27.71 -13.77 34.59
CA PHE A 188 -28.37 -12.71 35.38
C PHE A 188 -29.80 -12.33 34.95
N ILE A 189 -30.31 -12.86 33.82
CA ILE A 189 -31.70 -12.60 33.37
C ILE A 189 -32.71 -13.56 34.04
N ARG A 190 -32.26 -14.48 34.91
CA ARG A 190 -33.15 -15.40 35.65
C ARG A 190 -33.56 -14.93 37.05
N SER A 191 -33.05 -13.81 37.57
CA SER A 191 -33.29 -13.40 38.97
C SER A 191 -34.09 -12.09 39.16
N GLY A 192 -34.63 -11.47 38.11
CA GLY A 192 -35.63 -10.39 38.26
C GLY A 192 -35.13 -9.11 38.95
N GLY A 193 -33.84 -8.76 38.83
CA GLY A 193 -33.26 -7.54 39.41
C GLY A 193 -33.71 -6.25 38.70
N ARG A 194 -34.30 -5.31 39.45
CA ARG A 194 -34.84 -4.03 38.93
C ARG A 194 -33.82 -2.90 39.10
N LEU A 195 -33.30 -2.38 37.99
CA LEU A 195 -32.43 -1.19 37.97
C LEU A 195 -33.24 0.06 38.35
N ARG A 196 -32.89 0.71 39.48
CA ARG A 196 -33.39 2.05 39.83
C ARG A 196 -32.28 3.09 39.58
N ARG A 197 -32.50 3.98 38.61
CA ARG A 197 -31.66 5.17 38.39
C ARG A 197 -32.11 6.31 39.30
N ASN A 198 -31.18 6.97 39.98
CA ASN A 198 -31.42 8.15 40.80
C ASN A 198 -30.89 9.41 40.06
N PRO A 199 -31.71 10.43 39.76
CA PRO A 199 -31.34 11.49 38.82
C PRO A 199 -30.46 12.62 39.40
N LYS A 200 -29.86 12.48 40.59
CA LYS A 200 -29.12 13.60 41.22
C LYS A 200 -27.71 13.32 41.76
N ARG A 201 -27.15 12.11 41.66
CA ARG A 201 -25.72 11.86 41.90
C ARG A 201 -25.24 10.66 41.06
N SER A 202 -24.16 10.84 40.29
CA SER A 202 -23.48 9.79 39.52
C SER A 202 -22.71 8.84 40.42
N LEU A 203 -23.42 8.06 41.24
CA LEU A 203 -22.85 6.99 42.06
C LEU A 203 -23.52 5.69 41.67
N LEU A 204 -22.71 4.72 41.23
CA LEU A 204 -23.14 3.38 40.89
C LEU A 204 -22.90 2.50 42.13
N VAL A 205 -23.97 2.05 42.76
CA VAL A 205 -23.89 1.06 43.85
C VAL A 205 -23.95 -0.32 43.21
N ILE A 206 -22.86 -1.08 43.33
CA ILE A 206 -22.78 -2.47 42.86
C ILE A 206 -22.78 -3.36 44.11
N GLN A 207 -23.75 -4.25 44.20
CA GLN A 207 -23.79 -5.24 45.28
C GLN A 207 -22.87 -6.40 44.90
N HIS A 208 -21.84 -6.63 45.71
CA HIS A 208 -20.95 -7.77 45.55
C HIS A 208 -21.39 -8.87 46.52
N ILE A 209 -21.58 -10.08 46.00
CA ILE A 209 -21.87 -11.28 46.80
C ILE A 209 -20.62 -12.15 46.74
N ASP A 210 -20.07 -12.50 47.90
CA ASP A 210 -18.92 -13.41 48.00
C ASP A 210 -19.36 -14.88 48.05
N SER A 211 -18.42 -15.81 47.88
CA SER A 211 -18.67 -17.27 47.84
C SER A 211 -19.33 -17.87 49.09
N GLY A 212 -19.47 -17.09 50.17
CA GLY A 212 -20.27 -17.40 51.37
C GLY A 212 -21.65 -16.75 51.44
N ASN A 213 -22.17 -16.20 50.33
CA ASN A 213 -23.48 -15.57 50.17
C ASN A 213 -23.78 -14.39 51.12
N ARG A 214 -22.75 -13.67 51.56
CA ARG A 214 -22.88 -12.40 52.29
C ARG A 214 -22.81 -11.23 51.30
N ILE A 215 -23.73 -10.28 51.45
CA ILE A 215 -23.88 -9.12 50.56
C ILE A 215 -23.07 -7.96 51.12
N HIS A 216 -22.14 -7.45 50.32
CA HIS A 216 -21.37 -6.25 50.62
C HIS A 216 -21.67 -5.18 49.58
N ASP A 217 -22.12 -4.00 50.04
CA ASP A 217 -22.37 -2.86 49.16
C ASP A 217 -21.06 -2.11 48.92
N VAL A 218 -20.59 -2.10 47.67
CA VAL A 218 -19.43 -1.32 47.26
C VAL A 218 -19.90 -0.11 46.48
N ILE A 219 -19.64 1.06 47.05
CA ILE A 219 -19.97 2.35 46.45
C ILE A 219 -18.78 2.74 45.56
N LYS A 220 -18.97 2.76 44.23
CA LYS A 220 -17.99 3.35 43.30
C LYS A 220 -18.50 4.70 42.79
N THR A 221 -17.71 5.73 43.04
CA THR A 221 -17.84 7.04 42.39
C THR A 221 -17.33 6.90 40.96
N LEU A 222 -18.11 7.36 39.97
CA LEU A 222 -17.65 7.51 38.58
C LEU A 222 -16.87 8.82 38.42
#